data_AF-A0A959FH51-F1
#
_entry.id   AF-A0A959FH51-F1
#
_cell.length_a   1.000
_cell.length_b   1.000
_cell.length_c   1.000
_cell.angle_alpha   90.00
_cell.angle_beta   90.00
_cell.angle_gamma   90.00
#
_symmetry.space_group_name_H-M   'P 1'
#
loop_
_entity.id
_entity.type
_entity.pdbx_description
1 polymer ?
#
loop_
_entity_poly.entity_id
_entity_poly.type
_entity_poly.pdbx_seq_one_letter_code
_entity_poly.pdbx_strand_id
1 'polypeptide(L)'
;SCGSWASWEPTDGSRNTNTSNWIIETTSDNEQFCVTYDPATGRVVPNNAPTGYYLRGTLGPCGWNDLSGSCRLTDPDNDNIYELVIDFGGVPQGRQEAKVYHVDSDTWYPLTFSNGWYYHQGGTVTVRFDANTGEVQIIEEGFTPSICAPGEFSGWNNGYSMNDYGNGVFCIPVASAGTYQWKPTVCGSWDSWQPNTGERNTNADNWVTTIEYPGQLLCVTYDAASGKVLPGSLDSAVAVPTMSQWGLILLCLIVLTLGMVTVRQRQLAMAGSESAGFSLRNLPFDRARFTRALRWAGLAIVAVFAVAVLVFGYVMTTADVPGSLLALPLVAYLMTLLSE
;
A
#
# COMPACT_ATOMS: atom_id res chain seq x y z
N SER A 1 -42.47 -12.90 37.30
CA SER A 1 -43.29 -14.13 37.21
C SER A 1 -42.56 -15.26 37.91
N CYS A 2 -43.07 -15.69 39.07
CA CYS A 2 -42.52 -16.82 39.82
C CYS A 2 -43.21 -18.09 39.31
N GLY A 3 -42.45 -19.06 38.77
CA GLY A 3 -43.02 -20.33 38.26
C GLY A 3 -42.45 -20.83 36.92
N SER A 4 -41.55 -20.08 36.27
CA SER A 4 -40.80 -20.55 35.09
C SER A 4 -39.34 -20.79 35.44
N TRP A 5 -38.77 -21.92 35.01
CA TRP A 5 -37.34 -22.26 35.12
C TRP A 5 -36.42 -21.42 34.22
N ALA A 6 -36.85 -20.22 33.84
CA ALA A 6 -36.11 -19.34 32.95
C ALA A 6 -35.21 -18.41 33.76
N SER A 7 -33.91 -18.62 33.64
CA SER A 7 -32.82 -17.80 34.21
C SER A 7 -32.24 -16.87 33.15
N TRP A 8 -31.36 -15.95 33.57
CA TRP A 8 -30.60 -15.08 32.68
C TRP A 8 -29.27 -15.73 32.33
N GLU A 9 -28.85 -15.69 31.06
CA GLU A 9 -27.58 -16.21 30.59
C GLU A 9 -26.44 -15.26 31.02
N PRO A 10 -25.32 -15.76 31.56
CA PRO A 10 -24.22 -14.92 32.03
C PRO A 10 -23.50 -14.14 30.92
N THR A 11 -23.50 -14.67 29.70
CA THR A 11 -22.73 -14.12 28.57
C THR A 11 -23.44 -12.98 27.84
N ASP A 12 -24.76 -13.03 27.69
CA ASP A 12 -25.53 -12.03 26.92
C ASP A 12 -26.67 -11.39 27.73
N GLY A 13 -26.90 -11.84 28.97
CA GLY A 13 -27.96 -11.37 29.84
C GLY A 13 -29.37 -11.75 29.38
N SER A 14 -29.53 -12.56 28.34
CA SER A 14 -30.83 -12.97 27.78
C SER A 14 -31.52 -14.01 28.67
N ARG A 15 -32.85 -14.11 28.58
CA ARG A 15 -33.64 -15.03 29.41
C ARG A 15 -33.96 -16.32 28.66
N ASN A 16 -33.49 -17.47 29.16
CA ASN A 16 -33.70 -18.78 28.55
C ASN A 16 -33.97 -19.86 29.61
N THR A 17 -34.61 -20.97 29.24
CA THR A 17 -34.84 -22.16 30.09
C THR A 17 -33.64 -23.10 30.19
N ASN A 18 -32.59 -22.88 29.40
CA ASN A 18 -31.38 -23.71 29.38
C ASN A 18 -30.14 -22.82 29.43
N THR A 19 -29.96 -22.08 30.52
CA THR A 19 -28.82 -21.15 30.66
C THR A 19 -27.63 -21.80 31.33
N SER A 20 -26.45 -21.28 31.05
CA SER A 20 -25.25 -21.56 31.85
C SER A 20 -25.41 -20.99 33.27
N ASN A 21 -24.67 -21.55 34.24
CA ASN A 21 -24.60 -21.00 35.58
C ASN A 21 -23.73 -19.73 35.58
N TRP A 22 -24.13 -18.73 36.37
CA TRP A 22 -23.27 -17.59 36.67
C TRP A 22 -22.11 -18.05 37.55
N ILE A 23 -20.88 -17.81 37.12
CA ILE A 23 -19.68 -18.04 37.92
C ILE A 23 -19.20 -16.68 38.41
N ILE A 24 -19.02 -16.55 39.72
CA ILE A 24 -18.54 -15.34 40.36
C ILE A 24 -17.29 -15.72 41.15
N GLU A 25 -16.16 -15.11 40.80
CA GLU A 25 -14.94 -15.18 41.61
C GLU A 25 -14.88 -13.91 42.47
N THR A 26 -14.68 -14.10 43.77
CA THR A 26 -14.49 -12.99 44.72
C THR A 26 -13.07 -13.03 45.23
N THR A 27 -12.48 -11.85 45.43
CA THR A 27 -11.10 -11.69 45.90
C THR A 27 -11.02 -11.45 47.41
N SER A 28 -12.17 -11.22 48.05
CA SER A 28 -12.27 -11.00 49.49
C SER A 28 -13.62 -11.45 50.06
N ASP A 29 -13.64 -11.78 51.35
CA ASP A 29 -14.87 -12.10 52.07
C ASP A 29 -15.84 -10.91 52.05
N ASN A 30 -17.12 -11.17 51.76
CA ASN A 30 -18.21 -10.19 51.70
C ASN A 30 -18.13 -9.18 50.53
N GLU A 31 -17.39 -9.50 49.47
CA GLU A 31 -17.43 -8.74 48.23
C GLU A 31 -18.85 -8.73 47.65
N GLN A 32 -19.43 -7.55 47.47
CA GLN A 32 -20.77 -7.41 46.92
C GLN A 32 -20.75 -7.58 45.41
N PHE A 33 -21.48 -8.57 44.90
CA PHE A 33 -21.73 -8.73 43.47
C PHE A 33 -23.05 -8.05 43.11
N CYS A 34 -22.97 -7.01 42.30
CA CYS A 34 -24.15 -6.30 41.80
C CYS A 34 -24.42 -6.68 40.34
N VAL A 35 -25.69 -6.83 40.00
CA VAL A 35 -26.18 -6.95 38.63
C VAL A 35 -27.14 -5.80 38.35
N THR A 36 -27.08 -5.26 37.13
CA THR A 36 -28.05 -4.29 36.62
C THR A 36 -29.05 -5.01 35.73
N TYR A 37 -30.32 -4.89 36.07
CA TYR A 37 -31.42 -5.31 35.21
C TYR A 37 -31.83 -4.13 34.32
N ASP A 38 -31.77 -4.33 33.01
CA ASP A 38 -32.31 -3.39 32.04
C ASP A 38 -33.78 -3.72 31.75
N PRO A 39 -34.74 -2.90 32.20
CA PRO A 39 -36.16 -3.14 31.96
C PRO A 39 -36.59 -2.97 30.50
N ALA A 40 -35.81 -2.28 29.66
CA ALA A 40 -36.14 -2.08 28.25
C ALA A 40 -35.85 -3.34 27.41
N THR A 41 -34.73 -4.01 27.69
CA THR A 41 -34.31 -5.22 26.98
C THR A 41 -34.66 -6.51 27.71
N GLY A 42 -34.99 -6.42 29.00
CA GLY A 42 -35.23 -7.56 29.89
C GLY A 42 -33.96 -8.32 30.27
N ARG A 43 -32.77 -7.73 30.02
CA ARG A 43 -31.48 -8.36 30.26
C ARG A 43 -30.94 -8.06 31.66
N VAL A 44 -30.17 -8.99 32.20
CA VAL A 44 -29.38 -8.79 33.44
C VAL A 44 -27.91 -8.80 33.05
N VAL A 45 -27.22 -7.69 33.29
CA VAL A 45 -25.78 -7.55 33.05
C VAL A 45 -25.05 -7.35 34.40
N PRO A 46 -23.87 -7.94 34.60
CA PRO A 46 -23.07 -7.65 35.79
C PRO A 46 -22.70 -6.16 35.84
N ASN A 47 -22.62 -5.55 37.03
CA ASN A 47 -22.25 -4.12 37.15
C ASN A 47 -20.84 -3.79 36.65
N ASN A 48 -20.02 -4.81 36.45
CA ASN A 48 -18.69 -4.73 35.84
C ASN A 48 -18.68 -5.46 34.49
N ALA A 49 -19.80 -5.44 33.75
CA ALA A 49 -19.82 -5.98 32.40
C ALA A 49 -18.70 -5.30 31.60
N PRO A 50 -17.82 -6.07 30.95
CA PRO A 50 -16.75 -5.49 30.15
C PRO A 50 -17.37 -4.64 29.04
N THR A 51 -17.13 -3.32 29.05
CA THR A 51 -17.64 -2.42 28.00
C THR A 51 -16.67 -2.32 26.84
N GLY A 52 -17.19 -2.06 25.64
CA GLY A 52 -16.40 -1.83 24.43
C GLY A 52 -16.29 -3.04 23.49
N TYR A 53 -15.27 -2.99 22.63
CA TYR A 53 -15.10 -3.89 21.49
C TYR A 53 -14.09 -5.00 21.81
N TYR A 54 -14.43 -6.23 21.42
CA TYR A 54 -13.62 -7.42 21.66
C TYR A 54 -13.43 -8.19 20.37
N LEU A 55 -12.22 -8.70 20.14
CA LEU A 55 -11.98 -9.67 19.09
C LEU A 55 -12.39 -11.05 19.60
N ARG A 56 -13.10 -11.82 18.78
CA ARG A 56 -13.55 -13.17 19.11
C ARG A 56 -13.42 -14.07 17.89
N GLY A 57 -12.99 -15.32 18.09
CA GLY A 57 -12.66 -16.22 16.99
C GLY A 57 -12.60 -17.71 17.34
N THR A 58 -12.41 -18.54 16.31
CA THR A 58 -12.34 -20.02 16.43
C THR A 58 -11.00 -20.51 16.99
N LEU A 59 -9.91 -19.80 16.72
CA LEU A 59 -8.54 -20.21 17.02
C LEU A 59 -7.73 -18.97 17.39
N GLY A 60 -6.87 -19.07 18.41
CA GLY A 60 -6.11 -17.95 18.98
C GLY A 60 -6.44 -17.68 20.46
N PRO A 61 -5.85 -16.64 21.07
CA PRO A 61 -6.09 -16.30 22.48
C PRO A 61 -7.50 -15.76 22.75
N CYS A 62 -8.33 -15.55 21.72
CA CYS A 62 -9.62 -14.90 21.82
C CYS A 62 -10.75 -15.80 21.31
N GLY A 63 -11.18 -16.74 22.14
CA GLY A 63 -12.29 -17.65 21.80
C GLY A 63 -13.63 -16.93 21.58
N TRP A 64 -14.62 -17.61 21.00
CA TRP A 64 -15.97 -17.04 20.72
C TRP A 64 -16.71 -16.48 21.94
N ASN A 65 -16.33 -16.90 23.15
CA ASN A 65 -16.93 -16.45 24.41
C ASN A 65 -15.93 -15.65 25.27
N ASP A 66 -14.76 -15.31 24.72
CA ASP A 66 -13.72 -14.62 25.45
C ASP A 66 -14.01 -13.11 25.51
N LEU A 67 -13.97 -12.57 26.73
CA LEU A 67 -14.09 -11.15 27.06
C LEU A 67 -12.92 -10.68 27.94
N SER A 68 -11.81 -11.41 27.91
CA SER A 68 -10.59 -11.05 28.62
C SER A 68 -10.01 -9.74 28.09
N GLY A 69 -9.27 -9.03 28.95
CA GLY A 69 -8.60 -7.79 28.57
C GLY A 69 -7.60 -7.96 27.43
N SER A 70 -7.04 -9.16 27.23
CA SER A 70 -6.16 -9.50 26.09
C SER A 70 -6.87 -9.54 24.74
N CYS A 71 -8.20 -9.60 24.72
CA CYS A 71 -9.02 -9.63 23.52
C CYS A 71 -9.77 -8.32 23.29
N ARG A 72 -9.60 -7.34 24.17
CA ARG A 72 -10.25 -6.05 24.09
C ARG A 72 -9.48 -5.14 23.14
N LEU A 73 -10.19 -4.56 22.17
CA LEU A 73 -9.63 -3.50 21.35
C LEU A 73 -9.62 -2.20 22.14
N THR A 74 -8.55 -1.41 22.02
CA THR A 74 -8.38 -0.13 22.71
C THR A 74 -8.35 1.01 21.72
N ASP A 75 -8.96 2.15 22.06
CA ASP A 75 -8.87 3.40 21.30
C ASP A 75 -7.80 4.30 21.96
N PRO A 76 -6.56 4.31 21.46
CA PRO A 76 -5.43 4.96 22.14
C PRO A 76 -5.48 6.50 22.07
N ASP A 77 -6.14 7.06 21.07
CA ASP A 77 -6.17 8.49 20.76
C ASP A 77 -7.57 9.12 20.79
N ASN A 78 -8.61 8.36 21.13
CA ASN A 78 -10.01 8.75 21.21
C ASN A 78 -10.59 9.27 19.89
N ASP A 79 -10.22 8.65 18.77
CA ASP A 79 -10.75 8.99 17.44
C ASP A 79 -11.87 8.02 16.98
N ASN A 80 -12.28 7.09 17.85
CA ASN A 80 -13.19 5.97 17.59
C ASN A 80 -12.60 4.87 16.71
N ILE A 81 -11.28 4.78 16.62
CA ILE A 81 -10.56 3.67 16.01
C ILE A 81 -9.96 2.81 17.11
N TYR A 82 -10.45 1.59 17.19
CA TYR A 82 -10.05 0.61 18.19
C TYR A 82 -9.03 -0.35 17.60
N GLU A 83 -7.93 -0.57 18.32
CA GLU A 83 -6.82 -1.42 17.87
C GLU A 83 -6.56 -2.55 18.86
N LEU A 84 -6.20 -3.72 18.33
CA LEU A 84 -5.70 -4.86 19.10
C LEU A 84 -4.58 -5.54 18.33
N VAL A 85 -3.38 -5.57 18.92
CA VAL A 85 -2.30 -6.42 18.45
C VAL A 85 -2.50 -7.83 19.00
N ILE A 86 -2.68 -8.81 18.11
CA ILE A 86 -2.90 -10.21 18.47
C ILE A 86 -1.94 -11.11 17.71
N ASP A 87 -1.33 -12.07 18.43
CA ASP A 87 -0.59 -13.16 17.81
C ASP A 87 -1.50 -14.37 17.65
N PHE A 88 -1.81 -14.69 16.40
CA PHE A 88 -2.55 -15.89 16.03
C PHE A 88 -1.65 -17.16 16.08
N GLY A 89 -0.40 -17.03 16.52
CA GLY A 89 0.56 -18.12 16.72
C GLY A 89 1.28 -18.54 15.43
N GLY A 90 2.25 -19.45 15.52
CA GLY A 90 3.00 -19.93 14.35
C GLY A 90 2.16 -20.76 13.38
N VAL A 91 2.40 -20.61 12.07
CA VAL A 91 1.87 -21.45 10.99
C VAL A 91 2.23 -22.94 11.26
N PRO A 92 1.31 -23.95 11.14
CA PRO A 92 0.00 -23.94 10.51
C PRO A 92 -1.12 -24.38 11.48
N GLN A 93 -1.69 -23.49 12.29
CA GLN A 93 -2.91 -23.80 13.05
C GLN A 93 -4.19 -23.57 12.25
N GLY A 94 -4.22 -23.98 10.98
CA GLY A 94 -5.41 -23.85 10.14
C GLY A 94 -5.86 -22.41 9.90
N ARG A 95 -7.01 -22.28 9.25
CA ARG A 95 -7.69 -21.00 8.98
C ARG A 95 -8.33 -20.52 10.28
N GLN A 96 -7.89 -19.36 10.79
CA GLN A 96 -8.46 -18.76 12.00
C GLN A 96 -9.51 -17.74 11.60
N GLU A 97 -10.70 -17.88 12.17
CA GLU A 97 -11.83 -16.97 11.93
C GLU A 97 -11.95 -16.03 13.12
N ALA A 98 -12.04 -14.73 12.87
CA ALA A 98 -12.32 -13.74 13.91
C ALA A 98 -13.39 -12.73 13.48
N LYS A 99 -14.03 -12.09 14.47
CA LYS A 99 -14.95 -10.96 14.33
C LYS A 99 -14.77 -10.00 15.50
N VAL A 100 -15.15 -8.74 15.29
CA VAL A 100 -15.25 -7.76 16.38
C VAL A 100 -16.66 -7.81 16.96
N TYR A 101 -16.76 -7.94 18.29
CA TYR A 101 -18.00 -8.00 19.06
C TYR A 101 -18.08 -6.79 19.99
N HIS A 102 -19.19 -6.07 19.94
CA HIS A 102 -19.48 -4.98 20.85
C HIS A 102 -20.42 -5.47 21.95
N VAL A 103 -19.92 -5.49 23.19
CA VAL A 103 -20.65 -6.07 24.33
C VAL A 103 -21.90 -5.28 24.66
N ASP A 104 -21.81 -3.95 24.62
CA ASP A 104 -22.89 -3.07 25.08
C ASP A 104 -24.12 -3.11 24.17
N SER A 105 -23.91 -3.27 22.85
CA SER A 105 -25.00 -3.35 21.87
C SER A 105 -25.29 -4.76 21.36
N ASP A 106 -24.58 -5.77 21.88
CA ASP A 106 -24.68 -7.17 21.43
C ASP A 106 -24.60 -7.31 19.90
N THR A 107 -23.60 -6.64 19.31
CA THR A 107 -23.49 -6.47 17.85
C THR A 107 -22.17 -7.01 17.34
N TRP A 108 -22.19 -7.64 16.16
CA TRP A 108 -21.01 -8.19 15.49
C TRP A 108 -20.64 -7.37 14.26
N TYR A 109 -19.35 -7.17 14.04
CA TYR A 109 -18.81 -6.42 12.90
C TYR A 109 -17.94 -7.32 12.00
N PRO A 110 -18.00 -7.11 10.66
CA PRO A 110 -18.71 -6.02 9.97
C PRO A 110 -20.22 -6.28 9.85
N LEU A 111 -21.03 -5.21 9.87
CA LEU A 111 -22.51 -5.27 9.83
C LEU A 111 -23.06 -5.73 8.48
N THR A 112 -22.28 -5.59 7.41
CA THR A 112 -22.73 -5.73 6.02
C THR A 112 -22.97 -7.18 5.59
N PHE A 113 -22.45 -8.16 6.32
CA PHE A 113 -22.66 -9.58 6.02
C PHE A 113 -22.85 -10.39 7.30
N SER A 114 -23.95 -11.12 7.43
CA SER A 114 -24.24 -11.97 8.60
C SER A 114 -23.15 -13.03 8.88
N ASN A 115 -22.24 -13.27 7.92
CA ASN A 115 -21.11 -14.19 8.02
C ASN A 115 -19.78 -13.58 7.53
N GLY A 116 -19.58 -12.26 7.66
CA GLY A 116 -18.27 -11.66 7.39
C GLY A 116 -17.24 -12.13 8.43
N TRP A 117 -16.45 -13.13 8.11
CA TRP A 117 -15.35 -13.62 8.97
C TRP A 117 -14.04 -13.04 8.47
N TYR A 118 -13.19 -12.62 9.39
CA TYR A 118 -11.79 -12.35 9.08
C TYR A 118 -11.01 -13.65 9.14
N TYR A 119 -10.28 -13.95 8.07
CA TYR A 119 -9.48 -15.17 7.97
C TYR A 119 -8.00 -14.81 8.05
N HIS A 120 -7.28 -15.42 8.99
CA HIS A 120 -5.83 -15.27 9.09
C HIS A 120 -5.14 -16.64 9.32
N GLN A 121 -3.88 -16.76 8.93
CA GLN A 121 -3.12 -18.03 8.97
C GLN A 121 -1.95 -18.00 9.97
N GLY A 122 -2.13 -17.35 11.13
CA GLY A 122 -1.09 -17.23 12.16
C GLY A 122 -0.16 -16.04 11.96
N GLY A 123 0.65 -15.71 12.96
CA GLY A 123 1.48 -14.52 13.02
C GLY A 123 0.82 -13.39 13.81
N THR A 124 1.59 -12.34 14.06
CA THR A 124 1.13 -11.14 14.75
C THR A 124 0.47 -10.18 13.77
N VAL A 125 -0.75 -9.76 14.09
CA VAL A 125 -1.48 -8.74 13.34
C VAL A 125 -2.06 -7.70 14.26
N THR A 126 -2.29 -6.51 13.72
CA THR A 126 -3.04 -5.45 14.36
C THR A 126 -4.44 -5.42 13.77
N VAL A 127 -5.43 -5.83 14.56
CA VAL A 127 -6.84 -5.67 14.20
C VAL A 127 -7.25 -4.24 14.53
N ARG A 128 -7.69 -3.50 13.52
CA ARG A 128 -8.15 -2.11 13.62
C ARG A 128 -9.64 -2.05 13.29
N PHE A 129 -10.44 -1.40 14.12
CA PHE A 129 -11.89 -1.28 13.96
C PHE A 129 -12.31 0.17 14.06
N ASP A 130 -12.91 0.71 13.00
CA ASP A 130 -13.49 2.05 13.00
C ASP A 130 -14.96 1.97 13.40
N ALA A 131 -15.27 2.46 14.62
CA ALA A 131 -16.61 2.40 15.16
C ALA A 131 -17.60 3.36 14.45
N ASN A 132 -17.11 4.36 13.70
CA ASN A 132 -17.98 5.27 12.94
C ASN A 132 -18.52 4.60 11.68
N THR A 133 -17.67 3.81 11.00
CA THR A 133 -18.00 3.15 9.73
C THR A 133 -18.42 1.69 9.90
N GLY A 134 -18.04 1.06 11.02
CA GLY A 134 -18.19 -0.36 11.25
C GLY A 134 -17.21 -1.22 10.46
N GLU A 135 -16.16 -0.61 9.89
CA GLU A 135 -15.11 -1.29 9.12
C GLU A 135 -14.09 -1.91 10.08
N VAL A 136 -13.70 -3.17 9.84
CA VAL A 136 -12.55 -3.80 10.51
C VAL A 136 -11.48 -4.09 9.46
N GLN A 137 -10.24 -3.75 9.79
CA GLN A 137 -9.02 -3.96 9.03
C GLN A 137 -8.09 -4.88 9.83
N ILE A 138 -7.35 -5.74 9.12
CA ILE A 138 -6.26 -6.52 9.71
C ILE A 138 -4.98 -6.05 9.05
N ILE A 139 -4.10 -5.47 9.86
CA ILE A 139 -2.81 -4.95 9.45
C ILE A 139 -1.76 -5.98 9.85
N GLU A 140 -1.14 -6.63 8.86
CA GLU A 140 -0.05 -7.57 9.10
C GLU A 140 1.25 -6.78 9.26
N GLU A 141 1.74 -6.64 10.50
CA GLU A 141 3.01 -5.93 10.72
C GLU A 141 4.19 -6.74 10.17
N GLY A 142 4.91 -6.16 9.20
CA GLY A 142 6.15 -6.74 8.67
C GLY A 142 5.97 -7.89 7.68
N PHE A 143 4.74 -8.20 7.25
CA PHE A 143 4.52 -9.16 6.16
C PHE A 143 4.48 -8.43 4.82
N THR A 144 5.59 -8.46 4.09
CA THR A 144 5.56 -8.26 2.63
C THR A 144 5.30 -9.63 2.01
N PRO A 145 4.07 -9.93 1.54
CA PRO A 145 3.83 -11.21 0.87
C PRO A 145 4.79 -11.36 -0.29
N SER A 146 5.38 -12.55 -0.44
CA SER A 146 5.89 -12.95 -1.75
C SER A 146 4.67 -13.10 -2.65
N ILE A 147 4.48 -12.16 -3.59
CA ILE A 147 3.35 -12.18 -4.54
C ILE A 147 3.76 -12.96 -5.79
N CYS A 148 2.91 -13.90 -6.18
CA CYS A 148 3.01 -14.67 -7.40
C CYS A 148 1.90 -14.27 -8.37
N ALA A 149 2.13 -14.51 -9.67
CA ALA A 149 1.16 -14.22 -10.72
C ALA A 149 0.81 -15.48 -11.54
N PRO A 150 0.08 -16.46 -10.96
CA PRO A 150 -0.53 -17.52 -11.74
C PRO A 150 -1.51 -16.94 -12.76
N GLY A 151 -1.38 -17.37 -14.01
CA GLY A 151 -2.25 -16.97 -15.10
C GLY A 151 -1.94 -17.71 -16.38
N GLU A 152 -2.63 -17.36 -17.46
CA GLU A 152 -2.45 -17.99 -18.77
C GLU A 152 -1.00 -17.90 -19.27
N PHE A 153 -0.30 -16.79 -18.99
CA PHE A 153 1.12 -16.60 -19.35
C PHE A 153 2.10 -17.43 -18.50
N SER A 154 1.68 -17.92 -17.34
CA SER A 154 2.51 -18.73 -16.42
C SER A 154 2.00 -20.17 -16.27
N GLY A 155 1.01 -20.57 -17.08
CA GLY A 155 0.38 -21.89 -16.99
C GLY A 155 -0.34 -22.13 -15.67
N TRP A 156 -0.86 -21.07 -15.04
CA TRP A 156 -1.50 -21.11 -13.72
C TRP A 156 -0.60 -21.68 -12.61
N ASN A 157 0.71 -21.45 -12.69
CA ASN A 157 1.67 -21.84 -11.65
C ASN A 157 1.75 -20.79 -10.53
N ASN A 158 1.27 -21.12 -9.33
CA ASN A 158 1.30 -20.22 -8.16
C ASN A 158 2.68 -20.10 -7.48
N GLY A 159 3.72 -20.69 -8.06
CA GLY A 159 5.13 -20.43 -7.72
C GLY A 159 5.81 -19.41 -8.66
N TYR A 160 5.08 -18.82 -9.62
CA TYR A 160 5.63 -17.83 -10.55
C TYR A 160 5.73 -16.45 -9.89
N SER A 161 6.80 -16.25 -9.12
CA SER A 161 7.03 -15.06 -8.28
C SER A 161 7.18 -13.78 -9.10
N MET A 162 6.51 -12.72 -8.64
CA MET A 162 6.75 -11.36 -9.08
C MET A 162 8.01 -10.82 -8.38
N ASN A 163 8.70 -9.88 -9.03
CA ASN A 163 9.84 -9.18 -8.43
C ASN A 163 9.31 -7.99 -7.62
N ASP A 164 9.84 -7.80 -6.41
CA ASP A 164 9.57 -6.63 -5.58
C ASP A 164 10.43 -5.45 -6.06
N TYR A 165 9.77 -4.35 -6.41
CA TYR A 165 10.39 -3.08 -6.85
C TYR A 165 10.39 -2.02 -5.73
N GLY A 166 10.01 -2.39 -4.51
CA GLY A 166 9.88 -1.51 -3.35
C GLY A 166 8.54 -0.79 -3.30
N ASN A 167 8.24 -0.18 -2.14
CA ASN A 167 6.99 0.54 -1.87
C ASN A 167 5.73 -0.28 -2.15
N GLY A 168 5.79 -1.59 -1.92
CA GLY A 168 4.69 -2.51 -2.18
C GLY A 168 4.42 -2.78 -3.66
N VAL A 169 5.29 -2.38 -4.58
CA VAL A 169 5.11 -2.64 -6.02
C VAL A 169 5.75 -3.97 -6.40
N PHE A 170 4.94 -4.88 -6.95
CA PHE A 170 5.40 -6.18 -7.44
C PHE A 170 5.15 -6.27 -8.94
N CYS A 171 6.15 -6.62 -9.72
CA CYS A 171 6.04 -6.69 -11.19
C CYS A 171 6.67 -7.95 -11.79
N ILE A 172 6.15 -8.37 -12.94
CA ILE A 172 6.67 -9.51 -13.70
C ILE A 172 6.64 -9.26 -15.21
N PRO A 173 7.70 -9.56 -15.99
CA PRO A 173 7.66 -9.41 -17.43
C PRO A 173 6.82 -10.52 -18.07
N VAL A 174 5.88 -10.14 -18.96
CA VAL A 174 5.08 -11.09 -19.73
C VAL A 174 5.69 -11.26 -21.12
N ALA A 175 6.05 -12.49 -21.49
CA ALA A 175 6.89 -12.76 -22.67
C ALA A 175 6.25 -12.42 -24.02
N SER A 176 4.92 -12.36 -24.10
CA SER A 176 4.18 -12.16 -25.36
C SER A 176 3.08 -11.10 -25.15
N ALA A 177 2.76 -10.37 -26.22
CA ALA A 177 1.59 -9.50 -26.24
C ALA A 177 0.29 -10.31 -26.33
N GLY A 178 -0.78 -9.80 -25.73
CA GLY A 178 -2.09 -10.44 -25.70
C GLY A 178 -2.93 -10.00 -24.49
N THR A 179 -4.18 -10.41 -24.46
CA THR A 179 -5.04 -10.28 -23.27
C THR A 179 -4.95 -11.58 -22.49
N TYR A 180 -4.68 -11.47 -21.19
CA TYR A 180 -4.46 -12.60 -20.29
C TYR A 180 -5.40 -12.58 -19.09
N GLN A 181 -5.83 -13.76 -18.69
CA GLN A 181 -6.41 -14.01 -17.36
C GLN A 181 -5.34 -14.46 -16.36
N TRP A 182 -5.39 -13.93 -15.15
CA TRP A 182 -4.42 -14.23 -14.10
C TRP A 182 -4.95 -13.87 -12.71
N LYS A 183 -4.19 -14.12 -11.65
CA LYS A 183 -4.48 -13.69 -10.28
C LYS A 183 -3.19 -13.30 -9.56
N PRO A 184 -3.15 -12.19 -8.81
CA PRO A 184 -2.11 -12.03 -7.80
C PRO A 184 -2.40 -12.98 -6.64
N THR A 185 -1.46 -13.83 -6.26
CA THR A 185 -1.60 -14.78 -5.15
C THR A 185 -0.44 -14.67 -4.18
N VAL A 186 -0.63 -15.12 -2.94
CA VAL A 186 0.51 -15.44 -2.08
C VAL A 186 1.25 -16.63 -2.70
N CYS A 187 2.57 -16.51 -2.89
CA CYS A 187 3.36 -17.57 -3.52
C CYS A 187 3.22 -18.90 -2.77
N GLY A 188 2.97 -19.98 -3.52
CA GLY A 188 2.71 -21.32 -2.98
C GLY A 188 1.29 -21.54 -2.45
N SER A 189 0.43 -20.52 -2.45
CA SER A 189 -0.98 -20.60 -2.07
C SER A 189 -1.89 -20.18 -3.24
N TRP A 190 -3.19 -20.46 -3.12
CA TRP A 190 -4.23 -19.94 -4.01
C TRP A 190 -5.00 -18.77 -3.39
N ASP A 191 -4.58 -18.33 -2.20
CA ASP A 191 -5.10 -17.12 -1.59
C ASP A 191 -4.70 -15.90 -2.44
N SER A 192 -5.70 -15.12 -2.83
CA SER A 192 -5.65 -14.16 -3.92
C SER A 192 -6.37 -12.87 -3.53
N TRP A 193 -6.34 -11.85 -4.37
CA TRP A 193 -7.11 -10.62 -4.18
C TRP A 193 -8.16 -10.41 -5.26
N GLN A 194 -9.28 -9.77 -4.92
CA GLN A 194 -10.38 -9.47 -5.85
C GLN A 194 -10.01 -8.33 -6.81
N PRO A 195 -10.29 -8.43 -8.12
CA PRO A 195 -9.86 -7.45 -9.12
C PRO A 195 -10.42 -6.04 -8.94
N ASN A 196 -11.60 -5.91 -8.32
CA ASN A 196 -12.29 -4.62 -8.20
C ASN A 196 -12.09 -3.94 -6.85
N THR A 197 -11.94 -4.72 -5.77
CA THR A 197 -11.82 -4.19 -4.40
C THR A 197 -10.41 -4.29 -3.85
N GLY A 198 -9.57 -5.13 -4.46
CA GLY A 198 -8.26 -5.49 -3.97
C GLY A 198 -8.29 -6.29 -2.67
N GLU A 199 -9.45 -6.75 -2.20
CA GLU A 199 -9.59 -7.48 -0.94
C GLU A 199 -9.15 -8.94 -1.07
N ARG A 200 -8.52 -9.47 -0.02
CA ARG A 200 -8.06 -10.86 0.02
C ARG A 200 -9.24 -11.83 0.03
N ASN A 201 -9.20 -12.86 -0.82
CA ASN A 201 -10.26 -13.84 -0.99
C ASN A 201 -9.72 -15.16 -1.57
N THR A 202 -9.97 -16.29 -0.90
CA THR A 202 -9.56 -17.61 -1.38
C THR A 202 -10.30 -18.09 -2.63
N ASN A 203 -11.41 -17.42 -2.99
CA ASN A 203 -12.20 -17.65 -4.19
C ASN A 203 -12.26 -16.38 -5.06
N ALA A 204 -11.19 -15.59 -5.10
CA ALA A 204 -11.13 -14.39 -5.93
C ALA A 204 -11.40 -14.68 -7.41
N ASP A 205 -12.03 -13.74 -8.12
CA ASP A 205 -12.21 -13.84 -9.57
C ASP A 205 -10.88 -13.69 -10.33
N ASN A 206 -10.86 -14.11 -11.60
CA ASN A 206 -9.70 -13.89 -12.47
C ASN A 206 -9.58 -12.39 -12.81
N TRP A 207 -8.37 -11.87 -12.71
CA TRP A 207 -7.99 -10.56 -13.24
C TRP A 207 -7.80 -10.67 -14.74
N VAL A 208 -8.15 -9.61 -15.47
CA VAL A 208 -7.95 -9.51 -16.92
C VAL A 208 -7.03 -8.34 -17.19
N THR A 209 -5.96 -8.57 -17.95
CA THR A 209 -5.01 -7.54 -18.35
C THR A 209 -4.66 -7.67 -19.83
N THR A 210 -4.30 -6.56 -20.47
CA THR A 210 -3.82 -6.54 -21.86
C THR A 210 -2.36 -6.10 -21.87
N ILE A 211 -1.52 -6.96 -22.41
CA ILE A 211 -0.09 -6.76 -22.65
C ILE A 211 0.06 -6.34 -24.12
N GLU A 212 0.53 -5.12 -24.36
CA GLU A 212 0.63 -4.51 -25.68
C GLU A 212 1.87 -4.97 -26.45
N TYR A 213 2.96 -5.27 -25.75
CA TYR A 213 4.22 -5.71 -26.35
C TYR A 213 4.94 -6.79 -25.52
N PRO A 214 5.68 -7.70 -26.17
CA PRO A 214 6.55 -8.67 -25.49
C PRO A 214 7.47 -8.02 -24.45
N GLY A 215 7.47 -8.54 -23.23
CA GLY A 215 8.30 -8.08 -22.12
C GLY A 215 7.72 -6.91 -21.32
N GLN A 216 6.51 -6.42 -21.64
CA GLN A 216 5.83 -5.44 -20.77
C GLN A 216 5.64 -6.01 -19.36
N LEU A 217 5.89 -5.17 -18.36
CA LEU A 217 5.73 -5.54 -16.96
C LEU A 217 4.25 -5.51 -16.58
N LEU A 218 3.78 -6.60 -16.00
CA LEU A 218 2.51 -6.70 -15.30
C LEU A 218 2.75 -6.42 -13.83
N CYS A 219 2.10 -5.40 -13.28
CA CYS A 219 2.37 -4.93 -11.93
C CYS A 219 1.13 -4.89 -11.04
N VAL A 220 1.36 -5.01 -9.74
CA VAL A 220 0.40 -4.73 -8.68
C VAL A 220 1.04 -3.89 -7.59
N THR A 221 0.19 -3.15 -6.86
CA THR A 221 0.60 -2.45 -5.65
C THR A 221 -0.10 -3.10 -4.47
N TYR A 222 0.70 -3.61 -3.54
CA TYR A 222 0.26 -4.04 -2.22
C TYR A 222 0.26 -2.85 -1.27
N ASP A 223 -0.93 -2.49 -0.80
CA ASP A 223 -1.10 -1.50 0.25
C ASP A 223 -1.03 -2.22 1.61
N ALA A 224 0.11 -2.08 2.29
CA ALA A 224 0.34 -2.69 3.60
C ALA A 224 -0.63 -2.18 4.67
N ALA A 225 -1.17 -0.96 4.55
CA ALA A 225 -2.10 -0.42 5.54
C ALA A 225 -3.47 -1.09 5.48
N SER A 226 -3.94 -1.46 4.28
CA SER A 226 -5.25 -2.10 4.09
C SER A 226 -5.17 -3.60 3.79
N GLY A 227 -3.96 -4.14 3.56
CA GLY A 227 -3.74 -5.50 3.09
C GLY A 227 -4.25 -5.75 1.66
N LYS A 228 -4.61 -4.69 0.93
CA LYS A 228 -5.20 -4.78 -0.41
C LYS A 228 -4.14 -4.86 -1.49
N VAL A 229 -4.48 -5.54 -2.59
CA VAL A 229 -3.68 -5.52 -3.82
C VAL A 229 -4.48 -4.82 -4.91
N LEU A 230 -3.96 -3.70 -5.40
CA LEU A 230 -4.56 -2.90 -6.45
C LEU A 230 -3.80 -3.09 -7.78
N PRO A 231 -4.48 -2.92 -8.93
CA PRO A 231 -3.79 -2.86 -10.22
C PRO A 231 -2.68 -1.81 -10.17
N GLY A 232 -1.45 -2.25 -10.34
CA GLY A 232 -0.28 -1.38 -10.32
C GLY A 232 -0.13 -0.73 -11.70
N SER A 233 -0.14 0.60 -11.76
CA SER A 233 0.37 1.30 -12.94
C SER A 233 1.88 1.48 -12.77
N LEU A 234 2.66 1.09 -13.78
CA LEU A 234 4.09 1.45 -13.85
C LEU A 234 4.31 2.96 -13.85
N ASP A 235 3.28 3.75 -14.20
CA ASP A 235 3.31 5.22 -14.11
C ASP A 235 3.63 5.71 -12.70
N SER A 236 3.33 4.92 -11.67
CA SER A 236 3.63 5.26 -10.27
C SER A 236 5.01 4.77 -9.81
N ALA A 237 5.58 3.75 -10.46
CA ALA A 237 6.75 3.01 -10.00
C ALA A 237 8.05 3.42 -10.70
N VAL A 238 8.29 4.73 -10.81
CA VAL A 238 9.34 5.39 -11.62
C VAL A 238 8.84 5.74 -13.02
N ALA A 239 8.23 6.92 -13.10
CA ALA A 239 7.94 7.61 -14.36
C ALA A 239 9.25 7.96 -15.08
N VAL A 240 9.90 6.97 -15.69
CA VAL A 240 10.92 7.20 -16.71
C VAL A 240 10.20 7.93 -17.83
N PRO A 241 10.67 9.12 -18.24
CA PRO A 241 9.96 9.88 -19.24
C PRO A 241 9.80 9.04 -20.51
N THR A 242 8.60 9.06 -21.10
CA THR A 242 8.37 8.37 -22.37
C THR A 242 9.27 8.96 -23.47
N MET A 243 9.53 8.23 -24.56
CA MET A 243 10.38 8.74 -25.67
C MET A 243 9.89 10.10 -26.21
N SER A 244 8.58 10.37 -26.18
CA SER A 244 8.01 11.66 -26.54
C SER A 244 8.29 12.75 -25.50
N GLN A 245 8.31 12.42 -24.21
CA GLN A 245 8.70 13.34 -23.14
C GLN A 245 10.19 13.67 -23.19
N TRP A 246 11.06 12.71 -23.49
CA TRP A 246 12.48 12.98 -23.78
C TRP A 246 12.65 13.92 -24.97
N GLY A 247 11.88 13.70 -26.04
CA GLY A 247 11.83 14.60 -27.19
C GLY A 247 11.45 16.04 -26.80
N LEU A 248 10.45 16.21 -25.93
CA LEU A 248 10.03 17.53 -25.43
C LEU A 248 11.10 18.19 -24.55
N ILE A 249 11.78 17.44 -23.69
CA ILE A 249 12.88 17.96 -22.86
C ILE A 249 14.02 18.46 -23.76
N LEU A 250 14.41 17.68 -24.76
CA LEU A 250 15.44 18.08 -25.73
C LEU A 250 15.01 19.29 -26.57
N LEU A 251 13.75 19.30 -27.03
CA LEU A 251 13.20 20.45 -27.76
C LEU A 251 13.23 21.72 -26.89
N CYS A 252 12.83 21.61 -25.62
CA CYS A 252 12.86 22.71 -24.66
C CYS A 252 14.29 23.23 -24.46
N LEU A 253 15.27 22.34 -24.28
CA LEU A 253 16.69 22.73 -24.17
C LEU A 253 17.21 23.42 -25.43
N ILE A 254 16.83 22.94 -26.62
CA ILE A 254 17.20 23.57 -27.89
C ILE A 254 16.57 24.95 -28.02
N VAL A 255 15.27 25.10 -27.72
CA VAL A 255 14.59 26.41 -27.76
C VAL A 255 15.20 27.39 -26.75
N LEU A 256 15.54 26.91 -25.55
CA LEU A 256 16.22 27.72 -24.52
C LEU A 256 17.59 28.21 -25.00
N THR A 257 18.40 27.33 -25.61
CA THR A 257 19.72 27.69 -26.15
C THR A 257 19.59 28.72 -27.28
N LEU A 258 18.67 28.52 -28.22
CA LEU A 258 18.37 29.48 -29.28
C LEU A 258 17.89 30.82 -28.71
N GLY A 259 17.00 30.79 -27.71
CA GLY A 259 16.52 31.97 -27.00
C GLY A 259 17.65 32.79 -26.40
N MET A 260 18.58 32.16 -25.66
CA MET A 260 19.73 32.88 -25.09
C MET A 260 20.64 33.50 -26.16
N VAL A 261 20.89 32.77 -27.26
CA VAL A 261 21.69 33.29 -28.38
C VAL A 261 21.04 34.54 -28.98
N THR A 262 19.72 34.53 -29.19
CA THR A 262 19.01 35.69 -29.75
C THR A 262 19.03 36.90 -28.80
N VAL A 263 18.91 36.70 -27.49
CA VAL A 263 18.99 37.79 -26.49
C VAL A 263 20.39 38.41 -26.49
N ARG A 264 21.45 37.60 -26.52
CA ARG A 264 22.83 38.13 -26.58
C ARG A 264 23.13 38.91 -27.84
N GLN A 265 22.68 38.44 -29.00
CA GLN A 265 22.88 39.17 -30.25
C GLN A 265 22.23 40.56 -30.22
N ARG A 266 21.08 40.72 -29.57
CA ARG A 266 20.43 42.03 -29.40
C ARG A 266 21.23 42.97 -28.50
N GLN A 267 21.86 42.47 -27.44
CA GLN A 267 22.71 43.28 -26.56
C GLN A 267 23.93 43.84 -27.32
N LEU A 268 24.51 43.06 -28.24
CA LEU A 268 25.62 43.52 -29.09
C LEU A 268 25.18 44.57 -30.13
N ALA A 269 23.97 44.45 -30.70
CA ALA A 269 23.44 45.44 -31.64
C ALA A 269 23.15 46.80 -30.97
N MET A 270 22.76 46.81 -29.69
CA MET A 270 22.56 48.05 -28.93
C MET A 270 23.88 48.78 -28.60
N ALA A 271 25.03 48.11 -28.73
CA ALA A 271 26.35 48.70 -28.50
C ALA A 271 26.90 49.47 -29.73
N GLY A 272 26.07 49.77 -30.74
CA GLY A 272 26.44 50.63 -31.88
C GLY A 272 27.04 49.91 -33.09
N SER A 273 27.00 48.57 -33.12
CA SER A 273 27.32 47.78 -34.31
C SER A 273 26.14 47.77 -35.27
N GLU A 274 26.36 48.10 -36.54
CA GLU A 274 25.36 47.96 -37.62
C GLU A 274 24.70 46.56 -37.58
N SER A 275 23.42 46.49 -37.92
CA SER A 275 22.62 45.26 -37.85
C SER A 275 23.11 44.22 -38.86
N ALA A 276 24.13 43.44 -38.50
CA ALA A 276 24.52 42.27 -39.24
C ALA A 276 23.38 41.24 -39.16
N GLY A 277 22.79 40.90 -40.30
CA GLY A 277 21.72 39.90 -40.38
C GLY A 277 22.09 38.60 -39.68
N PHE A 278 21.11 37.95 -39.06
CA PHE A 278 21.30 36.68 -38.37
C PHE A 278 21.90 35.63 -39.32
N SER A 279 23.16 35.30 -39.13
CA SER A 279 23.82 34.21 -39.83
C SER A 279 24.11 33.09 -38.86
N LEU A 280 23.42 31.96 -39.02
CA LEU A 280 23.70 30.71 -38.32
C LEU A 280 25.17 30.28 -38.48
N ARG A 281 25.83 30.72 -39.55
CA ARG A 281 27.23 30.43 -39.84
C ARG A 281 28.22 31.21 -38.96
N ASN A 282 27.79 32.33 -38.38
CA ASN A 282 28.63 33.20 -37.56
C ASN A 282 28.27 33.12 -36.07
N LEU A 283 27.73 31.99 -35.62
CA LEU A 283 27.54 31.78 -34.19
C LEU A 283 28.92 31.84 -33.49
N PRO A 284 29.06 32.64 -32.41
CA PRO A 284 30.31 32.72 -31.66
C PRO A 284 30.57 31.36 -31.00
N PHE A 285 31.40 30.54 -31.63
CA PHE A 285 31.81 29.24 -31.12
C PHE A 285 33.30 29.24 -30.82
N ASP A 286 33.64 29.47 -29.56
CA ASP A 286 35.00 29.27 -29.07
C ASP A 286 35.18 27.79 -28.68
N ARG A 287 35.88 27.06 -29.55
CA ARG A 287 36.18 25.63 -29.36
C ARG A 287 36.92 25.35 -28.04
N ALA A 288 37.81 26.24 -27.60
CA ALA A 288 38.60 26.03 -26.39
C ALA A 288 37.72 26.22 -25.13
N ARG A 289 36.83 27.21 -25.13
CA ARG A 289 35.86 27.40 -24.05
C ARG A 289 34.84 26.28 -24.01
N PHE A 290 34.27 25.90 -25.16
CA PHE A 290 33.30 24.83 -25.23
C PHE A 290 33.86 23.50 -24.74
N THR A 291 35.07 23.12 -25.16
CA THR A 291 35.70 21.88 -24.69
C THR A 291 35.99 21.91 -23.18
N ARG A 292 36.30 23.07 -22.60
CA ARG A 292 36.44 23.22 -21.14
C ARG A 292 35.08 23.07 -20.44
N ALA A 293 34.04 23.73 -20.93
CA ALA A 293 32.68 23.63 -20.39
C ALA A 293 32.13 22.20 -20.49
N LEU A 294 32.41 21.50 -21.59
CA LEU A 294 32.01 20.11 -21.82
C LEU A 294 32.59 19.16 -20.75
N ARG A 295 33.86 19.35 -20.39
CA ARG A 295 34.51 18.55 -19.33
C ARG A 295 33.86 18.80 -17.97
N TRP A 296 33.55 20.06 -17.65
CA TRP A 296 32.87 20.42 -16.40
C TRP A 296 31.44 19.89 -16.33
N ALA A 297 30.66 20.03 -17.42
CA ALA A 297 29.31 19.47 -17.52
C ALA A 297 29.32 17.94 -17.36
N GLY A 298 30.26 17.25 -18.01
CA GLY A 298 30.43 15.80 -17.87
C GLY A 298 30.77 15.38 -16.44
N LEU A 299 31.69 16.10 -15.79
CA LEU A 299 32.05 15.82 -14.40
C LEU A 299 30.88 16.06 -13.44
N ALA A 300 30.08 17.11 -13.66
CA ALA A 300 28.87 17.38 -12.90
C ALA A 300 27.83 16.27 -13.06
N ILE A 301 27.60 15.78 -14.29
CA ILE A 301 26.69 14.65 -14.55
C ILE A 301 27.14 13.39 -13.81
N VAL A 302 28.42 13.04 -13.88
CA VAL A 302 28.97 11.88 -13.15
C VAL A 302 28.78 12.06 -11.63
N ALA A 303 29.03 13.25 -11.10
CA ALA A 303 28.85 13.54 -9.68
C ALA A 303 27.39 13.42 -9.25
N VAL A 304 26.44 13.94 -10.03
CA VAL A 304 24.99 13.83 -9.74
C VAL A 304 24.56 12.38 -9.71
N PHE A 305 24.95 11.58 -10.70
CA PHE A 305 24.61 10.15 -10.71
C PHE A 305 25.28 9.37 -9.57
N ALA A 306 26.53 9.68 -9.25
CA ALA A 306 27.21 9.05 -8.12
C ALA A 306 26.47 9.33 -6.81
N VAL A 307 26.03 10.57 -6.58
CA VAL A 307 25.22 10.93 -5.41
C VAL A 307 23.86 10.24 -5.44
N ALA A 308 23.17 10.24 -6.59
CA ALA A 308 21.88 9.55 -6.75
C ALA A 308 21.97 8.07 -6.35
N VAL A 309 22.97 7.36 -6.88
CA VAL A 309 23.18 5.93 -6.63
C VAL A 309 23.58 5.68 -5.17
N LEU A 310 24.59 6.42 -4.67
CA LEU A 310 25.18 6.14 -3.36
C LEU A 310 24.34 6.63 -2.17
N VAL A 311 23.60 7.72 -2.33
CA VAL A 311 22.84 8.33 -1.23
C VAL A 311 21.37 7.93 -1.27
N PHE A 312 20.77 7.85 -2.46
CA PHE A 312 19.33 7.62 -2.61
C PHE A 312 18.99 6.21 -3.09
N GLY A 313 19.99 5.34 -3.29
CA GLY A 313 19.77 3.99 -3.82
C GLY A 313 19.21 3.98 -5.24
N TYR A 314 19.44 5.06 -6.00
CA TYR A 314 18.94 5.18 -7.36
C TYR A 314 19.54 4.09 -8.25
N VAL A 315 18.68 3.39 -8.99
CA VAL A 315 19.09 2.41 -10.00
C VAL A 315 19.14 3.11 -11.36
N MET A 316 20.33 3.18 -11.96
CA MET A 316 20.47 3.72 -13.32
C MET A 316 19.63 2.91 -14.30
N THR A 317 18.74 3.60 -14.97
CA THR A 317 17.95 3.07 -16.07
C THR A 317 18.76 3.15 -17.37
N THR A 318 18.39 2.31 -18.35
CA THR A 318 19.01 2.35 -19.68
C THR A 318 18.74 3.67 -20.42
N ALA A 319 17.77 4.47 -19.98
CA ALA A 319 17.43 5.77 -20.56
C ALA A 319 18.35 6.91 -20.08
N ASP A 320 18.92 6.80 -18.88
CA ASP A 320 19.70 7.87 -18.26
C ASP A 320 20.99 8.18 -19.01
N VAL A 321 21.66 7.14 -19.50
CA VAL A 321 22.95 7.27 -20.21
C VAL A 321 22.77 7.97 -21.57
N PRO A 322 21.88 7.51 -22.47
CA PRO A 322 21.60 8.23 -23.72
C PRO A 322 21.10 9.65 -23.49
N GLY A 323 20.17 9.85 -22.54
CA GLY A 323 19.62 11.18 -22.22
C GLY A 323 20.71 12.16 -21.80
N SER A 324 21.61 11.71 -20.92
CA SER A 324 22.73 12.52 -20.45
C SER A 324 23.74 12.84 -21.54
N LEU A 325 24.05 11.86 -22.41
CA LEU A 325 24.96 12.08 -23.54
C LEU A 325 24.41 13.10 -24.55
N LEU A 326 23.09 13.10 -24.78
CA LEU A 326 22.43 14.07 -25.66
C LEU A 326 22.33 15.46 -25.02
N ALA A 327 22.10 15.54 -23.71
CA ALA A 327 21.99 16.81 -22.99
C ALA A 327 23.36 17.49 -22.75
N LEU A 328 24.43 16.71 -22.59
CA LEU A 328 25.78 17.17 -22.27
C LEU A 328 26.32 18.28 -23.20
N PRO A 329 26.26 18.16 -24.55
CA PRO A 329 26.71 19.25 -25.43
C PRO A 329 25.82 20.50 -25.35
N LEU A 330 24.51 20.36 -25.10
CA LEU A 330 23.59 21.49 -24.96
C LEU A 330 23.88 22.28 -23.68
N VAL A 331 24.05 21.58 -22.56
CA VAL A 331 24.41 22.18 -21.26
C VAL A 331 25.80 22.83 -21.34
N ALA A 332 26.77 22.17 -21.96
CA ALA A 332 28.10 22.74 -22.15
C ALA A 332 28.06 24.05 -22.94
N TYR A 333 27.25 24.11 -24.01
CA TYR A 333 27.08 25.32 -24.79
C TYR A 333 26.40 26.43 -23.96
N LEU A 334 25.35 26.10 -23.21
CA LEU A 334 24.72 27.02 -22.26
C LEU A 334 25.72 27.59 -21.25
N MET A 335 26.58 26.76 -20.67
CA MET A 335 27.61 27.22 -19.74
C MET A 335 28.57 28.20 -20.41
N THR A 336 28.99 27.96 -21.66
CA THR A 336 29.83 28.93 -22.39
C THR A 336 29.14 30.26 -22.60
N LEU A 337 27.84 30.24 -22.94
CA LEU A 337 27.03 31.44 -23.10
C LEU A 337 26.76 32.16 -21.78
N LEU A 338 26.85 31.51 -20.63
CA LEU A 338 26.62 32.15 -19.32
C LEU A 338 27.92 32.66 -18.68
N SER A 339 29.07 32.09 -19.04
CA SER A 339 30.38 32.44 -18.46
C SER A 339 31.01 33.74 -19.01
N GLU A 340 30.32 34.43 -19.91
CA GLU A 340 30.73 35.68 -20.56
C GLU A 340 29.98 36.88 -20.01
#